data_AF-A0A1H0VP90-F1
#
_entry.id   AF-A0A1H0VP90-F1
#
_cell.length_a   1.000
_cell.length_b   1.000
_cell.length_c   1.000
_cell.angle_alpha   90.00
_cell.angle_beta   90.00
_cell.angle_gamma   90.00
#
_symmetry.space_group_name_H-M   'P 1'
#
loop_
_entity.id
_entity.type
_entity.pdbx_description
1 polymer ?
#
loop_
_entity_poly.entity_id
_entity_poly.type
_entity_poly.pdbx_seq_one_letter_code
_entity_poly.pdbx_strand_id
1 'polypeptide(L)'
;MSESDGMDDVLDGGLRQSLMIASRIAETLARRRLESQRQIEHQDVQAAHEARARLAAERSTARAALAPVDKDQWWDNARPHDIATAHAVAEGWKDHDPAALTASEKIRQEVLTRYGIDTRDVGTDAAYLASGIETIAAEQARRAAVAEHRKAMALIAAAQAEELRTKARTLASEMERHQVPVEYLSNPALSAALHSAQDATTPAAIEAADTAVKERLYLIGKDGINGPTIEQLREETTANFNGAGDRHFKDATFVDAAKEWHEAKLLAEGGFKGSQEQPLEQRYERTEAELFARIEAMGRELETRVTGDDNSKRLQDQGRKAETSSGAEYGSADHHQAFAASLFGTASEERIKGRLAAARSEGTHPSAALVTGKAPAKPQKTSRGAAMGAPKSRSGPSR
;
A
#
# COMPACT_ATOMS: atom_id res chain seq x y z
N MET A 1 -28.07 -118.91 58.81
CA MET A 1 -28.58 -117.57 59.17
C MET A 1 -27.77 -116.58 58.36
N SER A 2 -28.49 -115.75 57.61
CA SER A 2 -28.01 -114.94 56.50
C SER A 2 -27.52 -113.57 56.99
N GLU A 3 -26.37 -113.13 56.50
CA GLU A 3 -25.94 -111.72 56.54
C GLU A 3 -24.96 -111.50 55.39
N SER A 4 -25.51 -111.08 54.25
CA SER A 4 -24.80 -110.53 53.09
C SER A 4 -25.83 -109.69 52.35
N ASP A 5 -26.14 -108.52 52.91
CA ASP A 5 -26.96 -107.51 52.25
C ASP A 5 -26.59 -106.14 52.81
N GLY A 6 -26.19 -105.17 51.96
CA GLY A 6 -26.04 -103.77 52.37
C GLY A 6 -24.77 -102.99 52.02
N MET A 7 -23.85 -103.46 51.16
CA MET A 7 -22.69 -102.65 50.71
C MET A 7 -22.65 -102.37 49.20
N ASP A 8 -23.48 -103.03 48.38
CA ASP A 8 -23.55 -102.78 46.93
C ASP A 8 -24.52 -101.63 46.57
N ASP A 9 -25.54 -101.38 47.42
CA ASP A 9 -26.60 -100.38 47.17
C ASP A 9 -26.15 -98.91 47.43
N VAL A 10 -25.02 -98.70 48.13
CA VAL A 10 -24.48 -97.36 48.43
C VAL A 10 -23.52 -96.87 47.34
N LEU A 11 -22.80 -97.78 46.68
CA LEU A 11 -21.91 -97.45 45.56
C LEU A 11 -22.70 -97.18 44.28
N ASP A 12 -23.77 -97.94 44.02
CA ASP A 12 -24.63 -97.74 42.85
C ASP A 12 -25.53 -96.50 42.98
N GLY A 13 -25.99 -96.19 44.22
CA GLY A 13 -26.70 -94.96 44.55
C GLY A 13 -25.85 -93.68 44.36
N GLY A 14 -24.57 -93.72 44.77
CA GLY A 14 -23.63 -92.60 44.60
C GLY A 14 -23.22 -92.35 43.15
N LEU A 15 -23.07 -93.41 42.35
CA LEU A 15 -22.75 -93.31 40.93
C LEU A 15 -23.90 -92.64 40.15
N ARG A 16 -25.15 -93.04 40.40
CA ARG A 16 -26.34 -92.42 39.79
C ARG A 16 -26.50 -90.95 40.17
N GLN A 17 -26.21 -90.60 41.42
CA GLN A 17 -26.25 -89.22 41.91
C GLN A 17 -25.17 -88.34 41.26
N SER A 18 -23.94 -88.85 41.11
CA SER A 18 -22.87 -88.12 40.43
C SER A 18 -23.12 -87.93 38.92
N LEU A 19 -23.71 -88.93 38.25
CA LEU A 19 -24.09 -88.85 36.84
C LEU A 19 -25.18 -87.80 36.59
N MET A 20 -26.15 -87.67 37.51
CA MET A 20 -27.18 -86.62 37.46
C MET A 20 -26.58 -85.22 37.63
N ILE A 21 -25.62 -85.07 38.55
CA ILE A 21 -24.91 -83.80 38.77
C ILE A 21 -24.05 -83.45 37.55
N ALA A 22 -23.31 -84.41 36.99
CA ALA A 22 -22.50 -84.23 35.80
C ALA A 22 -23.34 -83.90 34.55
N SER A 23 -24.51 -84.53 34.38
CA SER A 23 -25.46 -84.21 33.30
C SER A 23 -25.98 -82.77 33.41
N ARG A 24 -26.30 -82.30 34.62
CA ARG A 24 -26.76 -80.92 34.85
C ARG A 24 -25.65 -79.89 34.61
N ILE A 25 -24.40 -80.23 34.92
CA ILE A 25 -23.23 -79.39 34.61
C ILE A 25 -22.98 -79.37 33.09
N ALA A 26 -23.09 -80.51 32.41
CA ALA A 26 -22.96 -80.59 30.96
C ALA A 26 -24.06 -79.79 30.23
N GLU A 27 -25.31 -79.89 30.70
CA GLU A 27 -26.44 -79.15 30.17
C GLU A 27 -26.31 -77.63 30.38
N THR A 28 -25.87 -77.20 31.56
CA THR A 28 -25.65 -75.78 31.85
C THR A 28 -24.48 -75.19 31.05
N LEU A 29 -23.41 -75.96 30.83
CA LEU A 29 -22.29 -75.56 29.97
C LEU A 29 -22.71 -75.46 28.50
N ALA A 30 -23.52 -76.40 28.01
CA ALA A 30 -24.07 -76.36 26.66
C ALA A 30 -24.99 -75.16 26.44
N ARG A 31 -25.86 -74.84 27.42
CA ARG A 31 -26.71 -73.63 27.40
C ARG A 31 -25.89 -72.35 27.39
N ARG A 32 -24.86 -72.24 28.26
CA ARG A 32 -23.97 -71.07 28.28
C ARG A 32 -23.24 -70.85 26.96
N ARG A 33 -22.78 -71.92 26.29
CA ARG A 33 -22.10 -71.81 24.99
C ARG A 33 -23.06 -71.34 23.90
N LEU A 34 -24.28 -71.89 23.87
CA LEU A 34 -25.32 -71.47 22.93
C LEU A 34 -25.75 -70.02 23.18
N GLU A 35 -25.90 -69.62 24.44
CA GLU A 35 -26.19 -68.23 24.82
C GLU A 35 -25.07 -67.28 24.41
N SER A 36 -23.80 -67.66 24.61
CA SER A 36 -22.65 -66.85 24.15
C SER A 36 -22.60 -66.72 22.63
N GLN A 37 -22.93 -67.79 21.88
CA GLN A 37 -22.96 -67.74 20.41
C GLN A 37 -24.07 -66.80 19.91
N ARG A 38 -25.27 -66.88 20.50
CA ARG A 38 -26.37 -65.96 20.18
C ARG A 38 -26.01 -64.51 20.51
N GLN A 39 -25.30 -64.26 21.61
CA GLN A 39 -24.84 -62.93 21.96
C GLN A 39 -23.86 -62.38 20.92
N ILE A 40 -22.90 -63.19 20.46
CA ILE A 40 -21.96 -62.82 19.39
C ILE A 40 -22.72 -62.53 18.09
N GLU A 41 -23.62 -63.43 17.66
CA GLU A 41 -24.44 -63.23 16.44
C GLU A 41 -25.30 -61.96 16.53
N HIS A 42 -25.91 -61.68 17.68
CA HIS A 42 -26.68 -60.46 17.90
C HIS A 42 -25.78 -59.21 17.85
N GLN A 43 -24.59 -59.26 18.43
CA GLN A 43 -23.61 -58.17 18.37
C GLN A 43 -23.12 -57.94 16.93
N ASP A 44 -22.84 -58.99 16.17
CA ASP A 44 -22.41 -58.90 14.77
C ASP A 44 -23.52 -58.32 13.88
N VAL A 45 -24.76 -58.75 14.07
CA VAL A 45 -25.92 -58.21 13.36
C VAL A 45 -26.12 -56.73 13.70
N GLN A 46 -26.04 -56.35 14.97
CA GLN A 46 -26.13 -54.95 15.41
C GLN A 46 -24.99 -54.11 14.81
N ALA A 47 -23.75 -54.57 14.90
CA ALA A 47 -22.59 -53.90 14.34
C ALA A 47 -22.71 -53.73 12.82
N ALA A 48 -23.21 -54.74 12.09
CA ALA A 48 -23.46 -54.66 10.66
C ALA A 48 -24.58 -53.65 10.32
N HIS A 49 -25.64 -53.58 11.11
CA HIS A 49 -26.70 -52.58 10.94
C HIS A 49 -26.18 -51.16 11.20
N GLU A 50 -25.42 -50.95 12.27
CA GLU A 50 -24.82 -49.65 12.59
C GLU A 50 -23.83 -49.21 11.50
N ALA A 51 -22.96 -50.11 11.03
CA ALA A 51 -22.04 -49.81 9.94
C ALA A 51 -22.78 -49.42 8.65
N ARG A 52 -23.85 -50.14 8.30
CA ARG A 52 -24.71 -49.79 7.15
C ARG A 52 -25.41 -48.45 7.32
N ALA A 53 -25.91 -48.17 8.53
CA ALA A 53 -26.57 -46.89 8.83
C ALA A 53 -25.59 -45.71 8.71
N ARG A 54 -24.34 -45.87 9.18
CA ARG A 54 -23.29 -44.86 9.03
C ARG A 54 -22.95 -44.62 7.55
N LEU A 55 -22.71 -45.68 6.77
CA LEU A 55 -22.43 -45.56 5.34
C LEU A 55 -23.59 -44.91 4.56
N ALA A 56 -24.84 -45.25 4.90
CA ALA A 56 -26.01 -44.62 4.28
C ALA A 56 -26.12 -43.13 4.63
N ALA A 57 -25.80 -42.75 5.87
CA ALA A 57 -25.76 -41.37 6.30
C ALA A 57 -24.66 -40.59 5.55
N GLU A 58 -23.43 -41.11 5.53
CA GLU A 58 -22.30 -40.52 4.81
C GLU A 58 -22.60 -40.34 3.32
N ARG A 59 -23.21 -41.35 2.67
CA ARG A 59 -23.66 -41.26 1.27
C ARG A 59 -24.69 -40.15 1.07
N SER A 60 -25.65 -40.01 1.97
CA SER A 60 -26.68 -38.95 1.87
C SER A 60 -26.06 -37.55 2.00
N THR A 61 -25.06 -37.40 2.86
CA THR A 61 -24.26 -36.17 2.98
C THR A 61 -23.49 -35.88 1.68
N ALA A 62 -22.82 -36.88 1.11
CA ALA A 62 -22.11 -36.74 -0.17
C ALA A 62 -23.05 -36.31 -1.30
N ARG A 63 -24.23 -36.92 -1.41
CA ARG A 63 -25.26 -36.53 -2.38
C ARG A 63 -25.73 -35.09 -2.19
N ALA A 64 -25.98 -34.69 -0.95
CA ALA A 64 -26.40 -33.32 -0.65
C ALA A 64 -25.34 -32.29 -1.06
N ALA A 65 -24.05 -32.61 -0.86
CA ALA A 65 -22.93 -31.77 -1.29
C ALA A 65 -22.79 -31.68 -2.82
N LEU A 66 -23.16 -32.73 -3.56
CA LEU A 66 -23.08 -32.77 -5.02
C LEU A 66 -24.34 -32.26 -5.74
N ALA A 67 -25.48 -32.15 -5.04
CA ALA A 67 -26.73 -31.68 -5.63
C ALA A 67 -26.66 -30.32 -6.37
N PRO A 68 -25.82 -29.33 -5.98
CA PRO A 68 -25.67 -28.08 -6.72
C PRO A 68 -25.00 -28.24 -8.09
N VAL A 69 -24.15 -29.25 -8.28
CA VAL A 69 -23.36 -29.48 -9.51
C VAL A 69 -24.27 -29.66 -10.74
N ASP A 70 -25.47 -30.20 -10.54
CA ASP A 70 -26.46 -30.39 -11.60
C ASP A 70 -27.08 -29.07 -12.08
N LYS A 71 -26.95 -27.97 -11.33
CA LYS A 71 -27.58 -26.68 -11.64
C LYS A 71 -26.59 -25.74 -12.35
N ASP A 72 -26.97 -25.20 -13.49
CA ASP A 72 -26.10 -24.29 -14.27
C ASP A 72 -25.77 -23.00 -13.51
N GLN A 73 -26.72 -22.46 -12.75
CA GLN A 73 -26.50 -21.27 -11.89
C GLN A 73 -25.41 -21.47 -10.83
N TRP A 74 -25.15 -22.71 -10.40
CA TRP A 74 -24.04 -22.97 -9.48
C TRP A 74 -22.72 -22.71 -10.19
N TRP A 75 -22.55 -23.18 -11.41
CA TRP A 75 -21.32 -23.00 -12.20
C TRP A 75 -21.01 -21.54 -12.54
N ASP A 76 -22.04 -20.68 -12.64
CA ASP A 76 -21.85 -19.26 -12.89
C ASP A 76 -21.31 -18.49 -11.67
N ASN A 77 -21.53 -19.02 -10.47
CA ASN A 77 -21.16 -18.37 -9.20
C ASN A 77 -20.15 -19.17 -8.37
N ALA A 78 -19.84 -20.40 -8.77
CA ALA A 78 -18.96 -21.30 -8.02
C ALA A 78 -17.54 -20.76 -8.04
N ARG A 79 -16.92 -20.68 -6.85
CA ARG A 79 -15.52 -20.31 -6.74
C ARG A 79 -14.65 -21.52 -7.07
N PRO A 80 -13.37 -21.32 -7.45
CA PRO A 80 -12.44 -22.43 -7.73
C PRO A 80 -12.39 -23.48 -6.61
N HIS A 81 -12.42 -23.04 -5.35
CA HIS A 81 -12.45 -23.93 -4.18
C HIS A 81 -13.74 -24.74 -4.05
N ASP A 82 -14.90 -24.16 -4.40
CA ASP A 82 -16.19 -24.84 -4.33
C ASP A 82 -16.24 -25.97 -5.39
N ILE A 83 -15.72 -25.70 -6.59
CA ILE A 83 -15.59 -26.69 -7.67
C ILE A 83 -14.64 -27.83 -7.26
N ALA A 84 -13.48 -27.50 -6.71
CA ALA A 84 -12.51 -28.49 -6.28
C ALA A 84 -13.01 -29.37 -5.11
N THR A 85 -13.77 -28.78 -4.19
CA THR A 85 -14.41 -29.52 -3.10
C THR A 85 -15.44 -30.50 -3.63
N ALA A 86 -16.31 -30.06 -4.55
CA ALA A 86 -17.28 -30.94 -5.21
C ALA A 86 -16.58 -32.07 -5.99
N HIS A 87 -15.46 -31.76 -6.66
CA HIS A 87 -14.65 -32.76 -7.36
C HIS A 87 -14.13 -33.84 -6.41
N ALA A 88 -13.52 -33.45 -5.27
CA ALA A 88 -12.99 -34.39 -4.29
C ALA A 88 -14.08 -35.29 -3.69
N VAL A 89 -15.26 -34.72 -3.39
CA VAL A 89 -16.42 -35.50 -2.91
C VAL A 89 -16.91 -36.47 -3.97
N ALA A 90 -17.03 -36.04 -5.23
CA ALA A 90 -17.44 -36.92 -6.32
C ALA A 90 -16.45 -38.06 -6.55
N GLU A 91 -15.15 -37.75 -6.55
CA GLU A 91 -14.08 -38.71 -6.79
C GLU A 91 -13.95 -39.74 -5.66
N GLY A 92 -14.19 -39.35 -4.40
CA GLY A 92 -14.21 -40.28 -3.27
C GLY A 92 -15.41 -41.24 -3.25
N TRP A 93 -16.53 -40.86 -3.88
CA TRP A 93 -17.79 -41.62 -3.84
C TRP A 93 -18.18 -42.29 -5.16
N LYS A 94 -17.51 -42.00 -6.28
CA LYS A 94 -17.92 -42.47 -7.62
C LYS A 94 -18.05 -43.99 -7.75
N ASP A 95 -17.23 -44.76 -7.04
CA ASP A 95 -17.25 -46.22 -7.09
C ASP A 95 -18.38 -46.83 -6.23
N HIS A 96 -18.96 -46.03 -5.33
CA HIS A 96 -19.95 -46.47 -4.33
C HIS A 96 -21.34 -45.86 -4.56
N ASP A 97 -21.45 -44.79 -5.34
CA ASP A 97 -22.71 -44.10 -5.64
C ASP A 97 -22.80 -43.63 -7.10
N PRO A 98 -23.77 -44.11 -7.90
CA PRO A 98 -23.95 -43.65 -9.29
C PRO A 98 -24.21 -42.15 -9.41
N ALA A 99 -24.82 -41.50 -8.40
CA ALA A 99 -25.00 -40.05 -8.42
C ALA A 99 -23.66 -39.29 -8.36
N ALA A 100 -22.69 -39.81 -7.60
CA ALA A 100 -21.35 -39.24 -7.51
C ALA A 100 -20.56 -39.45 -8.81
N LEU A 101 -20.75 -40.58 -9.48
CA LEU A 101 -20.17 -40.82 -10.81
C LEU A 101 -20.67 -39.80 -11.84
N THR A 102 -21.99 -39.57 -11.91
CA THR A 102 -22.57 -38.56 -12.80
C THR A 102 -22.04 -37.15 -12.50
N ALA A 103 -21.95 -36.79 -11.21
CA ALA A 103 -21.38 -35.52 -10.79
C ALA A 103 -19.90 -35.39 -11.18
N SER A 104 -19.09 -36.45 -11.03
CA SER A 104 -17.68 -36.46 -11.42
C SER A 104 -17.50 -36.19 -12.92
N GLU A 105 -18.28 -36.86 -13.78
CA GLU A 105 -18.22 -36.62 -15.23
C GLU A 105 -18.73 -35.24 -15.64
N LYS A 106 -19.78 -34.72 -14.99
CA LYS A 106 -20.25 -33.34 -15.23
C LYS A 106 -19.18 -32.33 -14.81
N ILE A 107 -18.56 -32.50 -13.65
CA ILE A 107 -17.49 -31.62 -13.17
C ILE A 107 -16.31 -31.64 -14.15
N ARG A 108 -15.89 -32.82 -14.60
CA ARG A 108 -14.83 -32.94 -15.60
C ARG A 108 -15.17 -32.19 -16.88
N GLN A 109 -16.37 -32.37 -17.42
CA GLN A 109 -16.79 -31.71 -18.66
C GLN A 109 -16.83 -30.19 -18.51
N GLU A 110 -17.40 -29.67 -17.43
CA GLU A 110 -17.49 -28.22 -17.19
C GLU A 110 -16.11 -27.60 -16.94
N VAL A 111 -15.25 -28.26 -16.16
CA VAL A 111 -13.89 -27.77 -15.90
C VAL A 111 -13.04 -27.78 -17.16
N LEU A 112 -13.14 -28.81 -17.99
CA LEU A 112 -12.48 -28.87 -19.29
C LEU A 112 -13.03 -27.80 -20.25
N THR A 113 -14.34 -27.57 -20.27
CA THR A 113 -14.98 -26.60 -21.19
C THR A 113 -14.66 -25.15 -20.80
N ARG A 114 -14.74 -24.81 -19.51
CA ARG A 114 -14.58 -23.44 -19.01
C ARG A 114 -13.11 -23.05 -18.80
N TYR A 115 -12.30 -24.01 -18.35
CA TYR A 115 -10.91 -23.75 -17.93
C TYR A 115 -9.88 -24.55 -18.73
N GLY A 116 -10.27 -25.52 -19.57
CA GLY A 116 -9.32 -26.31 -20.36
C GLY A 116 -8.50 -27.31 -19.53
N ILE A 117 -8.91 -27.59 -18.28
CA ILE A 117 -8.24 -28.53 -17.39
C ILE A 117 -8.98 -29.87 -17.45
N ASP A 118 -8.31 -30.96 -17.80
CA ASP A 118 -8.87 -32.30 -17.59
C ASP A 118 -8.62 -32.73 -16.14
N THR A 119 -9.70 -32.97 -15.38
CA THR A 119 -9.58 -33.36 -13.97
C THR A 119 -8.93 -34.75 -13.79
N ARG A 120 -8.88 -35.58 -14.84
CA ARG A 120 -8.18 -36.87 -14.84
C ARG A 120 -6.67 -36.71 -14.69
N ASP A 121 -6.09 -35.63 -15.20
CA ASP A 121 -4.65 -35.35 -15.09
C ASP A 121 -4.28 -34.82 -13.70
N VAL A 122 -5.26 -34.30 -12.96
CA VAL A 122 -5.11 -33.71 -11.62
C VAL A 122 -5.31 -34.75 -10.50
N GLY A 123 -6.16 -35.76 -10.73
CA GLY A 123 -6.50 -36.75 -9.70
C GLY A 123 -7.27 -36.13 -8.53
N THR A 124 -7.12 -36.70 -7.32
CA THR A 124 -7.89 -36.29 -6.12
C THR A 124 -7.40 -35.00 -5.45
N ASP A 125 -6.39 -34.31 -5.99
CA ASP A 125 -5.84 -33.10 -5.37
C ASP A 125 -6.71 -31.86 -5.62
N ALA A 126 -7.61 -31.60 -4.67
CA ALA A 126 -8.49 -30.43 -4.70
C ALA A 126 -7.72 -29.10 -4.65
N ALA A 127 -6.58 -29.04 -3.95
CA ALA A 127 -5.83 -27.79 -3.82
C ALA A 127 -5.18 -27.42 -5.16
N TYR A 128 -4.60 -28.41 -5.83
CA TYR A 128 -4.04 -28.23 -7.17
C TYR A 128 -5.11 -27.84 -8.19
N LEU A 129 -6.26 -28.52 -8.19
CA LEU A 129 -7.38 -28.19 -9.08
C LEU A 129 -7.87 -26.76 -8.86
N ALA A 130 -8.08 -26.35 -7.61
CA ALA A 130 -8.53 -25.00 -7.27
C ALA A 130 -7.52 -23.94 -7.76
N SER A 131 -6.22 -24.16 -7.54
CA SER A 131 -5.16 -23.24 -7.98
C SER A 131 -5.07 -23.12 -9.50
N GLY A 132 -5.23 -24.24 -10.23
CA GLY A 132 -5.27 -24.25 -11.68
C GLY A 132 -6.45 -23.44 -12.24
N ILE A 133 -7.66 -23.68 -11.70
CA ILE A 133 -8.88 -22.94 -12.08
C ILE A 133 -8.71 -21.44 -11.77
N GLU A 134 -8.19 -21.10 -10.59
CA GLU A 134 -7.95 -19.70 -10.19
C GLU A 134 -7.01 -18.97 -11.15
N THR A 135 -5.90 -19.62 -11.53
CA THR A 135 -4.92 -19.04 -12.46
C THR A 135 -5.55 -18.72 -13.81
N ILE A 136 -6.34 -19.65 -14.36
CA ILE A 136 -6.96 -19.49 -15.67
C ILE A 136 -8.09 -18.45 -15.60
N ALA A 137 -8.92 -18.48 -14.55
CA ALA A 137 -9.98 -17.49 -14.34
C ALA A 137 -9.41 -16.08 -14.19
N ALA A 138 -8.31 -15.92 -13.46
CA ALA A 138 -7.63 -14.62 -13.31
C ALA A 138 -7.08 -14.10 -14.64
N GLU A 139 -6.49 -14.97 -15.47
CA GLU A 139 -6.00 -14.60 -16.79
C GLU A 139 -7.15 -14.21 -17.74
N GLN A 140 -8.25 -14.97 -17.75
CA GLN A 140 -9.46 -14.64 -18.51
C GLN A 140 -10.03 -13.28 -18.09
N ALA A 141 -10.11 -13.01 -16.78
CA ALA A 141 -10.58 -11.72 -16.25
C ALA A 141 -9.68 -10.55 -16.66
N ARG A 142 -8.34 -10.74 -16.62
CA ARG A 142 -7.38 -9.74 -17.10
C ARG A 142 -7.57 -9.45 -18.58
N ARG A 143 -7.74 -10.48 -19.42
CA ARG A 143 -7.98 -10.31 -20.86
C ARG A 143 -9.29 -9.57 -21.13
N ALA A 144 -10.35 -9.91 -20.40
CA ALA A 144 -11.62 -9.21 -20.50
C ALA A 144 -11.49 -7.73 -20.13
N ALA A 145 -10.82 -7.42 -19.02
CA ALA A 145 -10.59 -6.04 -18.59
C ALA A 145 -9.75 -5.23 -19.61
N VAL A 146 -8.72 -5.83 -20.21
CA VAL A 146 -7.94 -5.19 -21.29
C VAL A 146 -8.81 -4.95 -22.52
N ALA A 147 -9.65 -5.92 -22.90
CA ALA A 147 -10.56 -5.78 -24.03
C ALA A 147 -11.60 -4.67 -23.79
N GLU A 148 -12.17 -4.58 -22.58
CA GLU A 148 -13.08 -3.51 -22.18
C GLU A 148 -12.41 -2.14 -22.16
N HIS A 149 -11.22 -2.03 -21.57
CA HIS A 149 -10.45 -0.80 -21.59
C HIS A 149 -10.15 -0.35 -23.03
N ARG A 150 -9.75 -1.28 -23.90
CA ARG A 150 -9.52 -0.99 -25.32
C ARG A 150 -10.79 -0.51 -26.02
N LYS A 151 -11.95 -1.11 -25.75
CA LYS A 151 -13.25 -0.66 -26.28
C LYS A 151 -13.58 0.74 -25.78
N ALA A 152 -13.37 1.02 -24.49
CA ALA A 152 -13.59 2.35 -23.92
C ALA A 152 -12.68 3.41 -24.57
N MET A 153 -11.39 3.12 -24.71
CA MET A 153 -10.46 4.02 -25.41
C MET A 153 -10.83 4.24 -26.88
N ALA A 154 -11.30 3.19 -27.57
CA ALA A 154 -11.77 3.31 -28.95
C ALA A 154 -13.03 4.20 -29.07
N LEU A 155 -13.96 4.14 -28.10
CA LEU A 155 -15.13 5.02 -28.06
C LEU A 155 -14.74 6.48 -27.83
N ILE A 156 -13.79 6.74 -26.92
CA ILE A 156 -13.27 8.10 -26.70
C ILE A 156 -12.61 8.64 -27.97
N ALA A 157 -11.75 7.84 -28.61
CA ALA A 157 -11.09 8.23 -29.86
C ALA A 157 -12.10 8.49 -30.99
N ALA A 158 -13.15 7.68 -31.10
CA ALA A 158 -14.22 7.88 -32.08
C ALA A 158 -15.01 9.16 -31.82
N ALA A 159 -15.31 9.46 -30.55
CA ALA A 159 -15.99 10.70 -30.16
C ALA A 159 -15.14 11.95 -30.51
N GLN A 160 -13.85 11.92 -30.20
CA GLN A 160 -12.91 12.99 -30.55
C GLN A 160 -12.79 13.18 -32.07
N ALA A 161 -12.75 12.09 -32.83
CA ALA A 161 -12.71 12.15 -34.29
C ALA A 161 -13.99 12.78 -34.87
N GLU A 162 -15.16 12.49 -34.31
CA GLU A 162 -16.42 13.08 -34.76
C GLU A 162 -16.53 14.57 -34.38
N GLU A 163 -16.01 14.97 -33.23
CA GLU A 163 -15.89 16.37 -32.85
C GLU A 163 -15.01 17.14 -33.85
N LEU A 164 -13.84 16.60 -34.19
CA LEU A 164 -12.94 17.19 -35.19
C LEU A 164 -13.59 17.29 -36.58
N ARG A 165 -14.35 16.27 -37.01
CA ARG A 165 -15.12 16.32 -38.27
C ARG A 165 -16.19 17.40 -38.25
N THR A 166 -16.85 17.58 -37.11
CA THR A 166 -17.86 18.63 -36.94
C THR A 166 -17.22 20.00 -37.06
N LYS A 167 -16.10 20.24 -36.35
CA LYS A 167 -15.31 21.48 -36.46
C LYS A 167 -14.81 21.73 -37.88
N ALA A 168 -14.31 20.70 -38.55
CA ALA A 168 -13.83 20.82 -39.93
C ALA A 168 -14.96 21.20 -40.90
N ARG A 169 -16.17 20.66 -40.70
CA ARG A 169 -17.34 21.03 -41.52
C ARG A 169 -17.76 22.49 -41.30
N THR A 170 -17.73 22.97 -40.05
CA THR A 170 -18.10 24.36 -39.75
C THR A 170 -17.08 25.36 -40.27
N LEU A 171 -15.79 25.01 -40.22
CA LEU A 171 -14.67 25.88 -40.58
C LEU A 171 -14.12 25.65 -42.00
N ALA A 172 -14.81 24.87 -42.84
CA ALA A 172 -14.29 24.39 -44.12
C ALA A 172 -13.75 25.50 -45.03
N SER A 173 -14.45 26.65 -45.13
CA SER A 173 -14.04 27.81 -45.93
C SER A 173 -12.71 28.39 -45.46
N GLU A 174 -12.58 28.64 -44.15
CA GLU A 174 -11.35 29.22 -43.59
C GLU A 174 -10.19 28.22 -43.63
N MET A 175 -10.47 26.93 -43.42
CA MET A 175 -9.46 25.88 -43.57
C MET A 175 -8.92 25.79 -45.00
N GLU A 176 -9.78 25.86 -46.01
CA GLU A 176 -9.36 25.84 -47.42
C GLU A 176 -8.54 27.09 -47.76
N ARG A 177 -9.02 28.26 -47.32
CA ARG A 177 -8.35 29.56 -47.51
C ARG A 177 -6.93 29.59 -46.93
N HIS A 178 -6.75 29.01 -45.74
CA HIS A 178 -5.48 29.00 -45.03
C HIS A 178 -4.69 27.67 -45.18
N GLN A 179 -5.20 26.71 -45.96
CA GLN A 179 -4.61 25.39 -46.17
C GLN A 179 -4.33 24.64 -44.86
N VAL A 180 -5.31 24.63 -43.95
CA VAL A 180 -5.20 24.03 -42.62
C VAL A 180 -5.53 22.53 -42.67
N PRO A 181 -4.62 21.64 -42.24
CA PRO A 181 -4.93 20.22 -42.08
C PRO A 181 -5.97 20.00 -40.96
N VAL A 182 -6.82 18.98 -41.11
CA VAL A 182 -7.87 18.65 -40.12
C VAL A 182 -7.27 18.34 -38.75
N GLU A 183 -6.09 17.72 -38.72
CA GLU A 183 -5.37 17.36 -37.50
C GLU A 183 -5.04 18.58 -36.64
N TYR A 184 -4.82 19.74 -37.27
CA TYR A 184 -4.44 20.97 -36.58
C TYR A 184 -5.62 21.58 -35.80
N LEU A 185 -6.87 21.20 -36.09
CA LEU A 185 -8.04 21.60 -35.31
C LEU A 185 -8.05 21.01 -33.89
N SER A 186 -7.17 20.06 -33.58
CA SER A 186 -6.95 19.64 -32.19
C SER A 186 -6.23 20.71 -31.36
N ASN A 187 -5.59 21.70 -32.00
CA ASN A 187 -5.09 22.89 -31.31
C ASN A 187 -6.25 23.89 -31.06
N PRO A 188 -6.55 24.21 -29.79
CA PRO A 188 -7.68 25.09 -29.45
C PRO A 188 -7.45 26.54 -29.88
N ALA A 189 -6.20 27.03 -29.85
CA ALA A 189 -5.87 28.40 -30.22
C ALA A 189 -6.01 28.63 -31.73
N LEU A 190 -5.63 27.65 -32.57
CA LEU A 190 -5.88 27.71 -34.01
C LEU A 190 -7.37 27.63 -34.33
N SER A 191 -8.10 26.73 -33.68
CA SER A 191 -9.56 26.62 -33.86
C SER A 191 -10.27 27.93 -33.52
N ALA A 192 -9.87 28.59 -32.42
CA ALA A 192 -10.40 29.90 -32.04
C ALA A 192 -10.05 30.99 -33.07
N ALA A 193 -8.83 31.00 -33.61
CA ALA A 193 -8.43 31.94 -34.66
C ALA A 193 -9.24 31.74 -35.95
N LEU A 194 -9.52 30.49 -36.34
CA LEU A 194 -10.36 30.18 -37.51
C LEU A 194 -11.83 30.59 -37.29
N HIS A 195 -12.39 30.40 -36.09
CA HIS A 195 -13.70 30.94 -35.75
C HIS A 195 -13.73 32.47 -35.82
N SER A 196 -12.70 33.14 -35.29
CA SER A 196 -12.60 34.60 -35.39
C SER A 196 -12.49 35.08 -36.84
N ALA A 197 -11.85 34.31 -37.73
CA ALA A 197 -11.77 34.62 -39.15
C ALA A 197 -13.13 34.45 -39.84
N GLN A 198 -13.87 33.40 -39.49
CA GLN A 198 -15.22 33.15 -40.00
C GLN A 198 -16.23 34.23 -39.56
N ASP A 199 -16.13 34.72 -38.32
CA ASP A 199 -17.05 35.73 -37.77
C ASP A 199 -16.66 37.17 -38.15
N ALA A 200 -15.46 37.38 -38.71
CA ALA A 200 -14.97 38.69 -39.08
C ALA A 200 -15.72 39.26 -40.30
N THR A 201 -16.36 40.42 -40.11
CA THR A 201 -17.16 41.08 -41.17
C THR A 201 -16.54 42.37 -41.69
N THR A 202 -15.66 43.01 -40.93
CA THR A 202 -15.01 44.27 -41.32
C THR A 202 -13.63 43.99 -41.93
N PRO A 203 -13.14 44.80 -42.88
CA PRO A 203 -11.82 44.59 -43.48
C PRO A 203 -10.68 44.50 -42.46
N ALA A 204 -10.71 45.35 -41.43
CA ALA A 204 -9.71 45.34 -40.35
C ALA A 204 -9.79 44.06 -39.50
N ALA A 205 -11.01 43.59 -39.18
CA ALA A 205 -11.18 42.35 -38.42
C ALA A 205 -10.75 41.12 -39.22
N ILE A 206 -11.01 41.10 -40.54
CA ILE A 206 -10.58 40.01 -41.43
C ILE A 206 -9.04 39.99 -41.49
N GLU A 207 -8.38 41.13 -41.66
CA GLU A 207 -6.91 41.19 -41.67
C GLU A 207 -6.28 40.73 -40.34
N ALA A 208 -6.86 41.15 -39.21
CA ALA A 208 -6.40 40.74 -37.89
C ALA A 208 -6.58 39.23 -37.67
N ALA A 209 -7.73 38.67 -38.06
CA ALA A 209 -8.01 37.24 -37.91
C ALA A 209 -7.12 36.39 -38.84
N ASP A 210 -6.91 36.82 -40.10
CA ASP A 210 -6.00 36.17 -41.04
C ASP A 210 -4.56 36.13 -40.50
N THR A 211 -4.14 37.23 -39.85
CA THR A 211 -2.82 37.32 -39.20
C THR A 211 -2.74 36.35 -38.05
N ALA A 212 -3.76 36.29 -37.19
CA ALA A 212 -3.82 35.33 -36.09
C ALA A 212 -3.75 33.87 -36.56
N VAL A 213 -4.46 33.51 -37.63
CA VAL A 213 -4.39 32.16 -38.21
C VAL A 213 -2.97 31.85 -38.71
N LYS A 214 -2.32 32.78 -39.42
CA LYS A 214 -0.93 32.61 -39.90
C LYS A 214 0.08 32.47 -38.76
N GLU A 215 -0.05 33.27 -37.70
CA GLU A 215 0.77 33.15 -36.50
C GLU A 215 0.63 31.75 -35.88
N ARG A 216 -0.61 31.26 -35.73
CA ARG A 216 -0.87 29.93 -35.15
C ARG A 216 -0.34 28.79 -36.01
N LEU A 217 -0.48 28.87 -37.33
CA LEU A 217 0.10 27.89 -38.24
C LEU A 217 1.64 27.87 -38.19
N TYR A 218 2.27 29.05 -38.06
CA TYR A 218 3.72 29.14 -37.90
C TYR A 218 4.19 28.50 -36.60
N LEU A 219 3.53 28.79 -35.47
CA LEU A 219 3.86 28.20 -34.17
C LEU A 219 3.69 26.67 -34.17
N ILE A 220 2.58 26.16 -34.74
CA ILE A 220 2.39 24.71 -34.90
C ILE A 220 3.49 24.08 -35.76
N GLY A 221 3.97 24.80 -36.79
CA GLY A 221 5.11 24.35 -37.60
C GLY A 221 6.43 24.29 -36.84
N LYS A 222 6.59 25.03 -35.73
CA LYS A 222 7.79 25.04 -34.88
C LYS A 222 7.71 24.02 -33.76
N ASP A 223 6.60 24.02 -33.01
CA ASP A 223 6.48 23.27 -31.76
C ASP A 223 5.54 22.08 -31.85
N GLY A 224 4.89 21.90 -33.00
CA GLY A 224 3.84 20.90 -33.18
C GLY A 224 2.49 21.36 -32.64
N ILE A 225 1.48 20.50 -32.81
CA ILE A 225 0.07 20.83 -32.55
C ILE A 225 -0.20 21.10 -31.05
N ASN A 226 0.57 20.46 -30.17
CA ASN A 226 0.43 20.61 -28.72
C ASN A 226 1.21 21.82 -28.15
N GLY A 227 2.03 22.49 -28.97
CA GLY A 227 2.94 23.53 -28.53
C GLY A 227 4.21 22.99 -27.85
N PRO A 228 5.03 23.88 -27.26
CA PRO A 228 6.33 23.51 -26.71
C PRO A 228 6.20 22.63 -25.47
N THR A 229 7.14 21.71 -25.32
CA THR A 229 7.28 20.87 -24.11
C THR A 229 7.77 21.70 -22.92
N ILE A 230 7.46 21.24 -21.70
CA ILE A 230 7.93 21.90 -20.46
C ILE A 230 9.47 21.93 -20.44
N GLU A 231 10.11 20.88 -20.93
CA GLU A 231 11.56 20.77 -21.04
C GLU A 231 12.16 21.86 -21.95
N GLN A 232 11.55 22.09 -23.12
CA GLN A 232 11.96 23.15 -24.03
C GLN A 232 11.79 24.54 -23.40
N LEU A 233 10.63 24.80 -22.81
CA LEU A 233 10.36 26.06 -22.11
C LEU A 233 11.37 26.29 -20.99
N ARG A 234 11.74 25.24 -20.25
CA ARG A 234 12.74 25.31 -19.18
C ARG A 234 14.12 25.63 -19.71
N GLU A 235 14.58 24.91 -20.72
CA GLU A 235 15.90 25.15 -21.32
C GLU A 235 16.00 26.59 -21.82
N GLU A 236 14.99 27.06 -22.54
CA GLU A 236 15.00 28.41 -23.08
C GLU A 236 14.88 29.49 -22.00
N THR A 237 13.96 29.33 -21.04
CA THR A 237 13.76 30.33 -19.98
C THR A 237 14.99 30.44 -19.09
N THR A 238 15.62 29.32 -18.73
CA THR A 238 16.83 29.33 -17.89
C THR A 238 18.06 29.90 -18.61
N ALA A 239 18.11 29.80 -19.94
CA ALA A 239 19.17 30.42 -20.73
C ALA A 239 19.05 31.96 -20.82
N ASN A 240 17.82 32.49 -20.77
CA ASN A 240 17.58 33.93 -20.95
C ASN A 240 17.33 34.69 -19.64
N PHE A 241 16.84 34.01 -18.59
CA PHE A 241 16.46 34.63 -17.32
C PHE A 241 17.22 34.02 -16.15
N ASN A 242 18.11 34.82 -15.54
CA ASN A 242 18.78 34.42 -14.31
C ASN A 242 17.78 34.28 -13.16
N GLY A 243 17.81 33.13 -12.47
CA GLY A 243 16.92 32.84 -11.34
C GLY A 243 15.71 31.98 -11.69
N ALA A 244 15.41 31.77 -12.98
CA ALA A 244 14.49 30.72 -13.39
C ALA A 244 15.08 29.34 -13.05
N GLY A 245 14.25 28.39 -12.63
CA GLY A 245 14.70 27.06 -12.24
C GLY A 245 13.54 26.11 -11.99
N ASP A 246 13.83 24.83 -11.74
CA ASP A 246 12.85 23.73 -11.69
C ASP A 246 11.63 23.97 -10.79
N ARG A 247 11.76 24.81 -9.75
CA ARG A 247 10.64 25.15 -8.86
C ARG A 247 9.56 25.99 -9.55
N HIS A 248 9.96 26.85 -10.49
CA HIS A 248 9.03 27.72 -11.23
C HIS A 248 8.15 26.90 -12.19
N PHE A 249 8.71 25.86 -12.82
CA PHE A 249 7.98 24.97 -13.75
C PHE A 249 6.99 24.02 -13.06
N LYS A 250 6.85 24.10 -11.73
CA LYS A 250 5.76 23.45 -10.99
C LYS A 250 4.51 24.32 -10.90
N ASP A 251 4.64 25.63 -11.13
CA ASP A 251 3.53 26.57 -11.18
C ASP A 251 3.00 26.67 -12.60
N ALA A 252 1.75 26.26 -12.81
CA ALA A 252 1.09 26.31 -14.12
C ALA A 252 1.08 27.73 -14.70
N THR A 253 0.90 28.74 -13.86
CA THR A 253 0.83 30.13 -14.33
C THR A 253 2.18 30.68 -14.77
N PHE A 254 3.27 30.14 -14.23
CA PHE A 254 4.63 30.41 -14.73
C PHE A 254 4.87 29.72 -16.07
N VAL A 255 4.45 28.46 -16.21
CA VAL A 255 4.56 27.72 -17.47
C VAL A 255 3.79 28.44 -18.59
N ASP A 256 2.59 28.95 -18.31
CA ASP A 256 1.81 29.73 -19.26
C ASP A 256 2.54 31.02 -19.67
N ALA A 257 3.07 31.78 -18.71
CA ALA A 257 3.85 33.00 -19.02
C ALA A 257 5.11 32.70 -19.85
N ALA A 258 5.83 31.62 -19.52
CA ALA A 258 6.99 31.17 -20.28
C ALA A 258 6.61 30.77 -21.71
N LYS A 259 5.46 30.10 -21.88
CA LYS A 259 4.91 29.74 -23.18
C LYS A 259 4.53 30.97 -24.00
N GLU A 260 3.85 31.95 -23.41
CA GLU A 260 3.47 33.17 -24.13
C GLU A 260 4.69 33.98 -24.59
N TRP A 261 5.73 34.07 -23.76
CA TRP A 261 7.00 34.69 -24.14
C TRP A 261 7.70 33.92 -25.26
N HIS A 262 7.76 32.58 -25.16
CA HIS A 262 8.29 31.71 -26.21
C HIS A 262 7.57 31.91 -27.55
N GLU A 263 6.23 31.91 -27.55
CA GLU A 263 5.43 32.15 -28.74
C GLU A 263 5.72 33.54 -29.34
N ALA A 264 5.77 34.59 -28.50
CA ALA A 264 6.06 35.94 -28.95
C ALA A 264 7.46 36.05 -29.59
N LYS A 265 8.45 35.40 -28.99
CA LYS A 265 9.81 35.33 -29.52
C LYS A 265 9.86 34.62 -30.87
N LEU A 266 9.25 33.44 -31.00
CA LEU A 266 9.22 32.69 -32.26
C LEU A 266 8.54 33.49 -33.37
N LEU A 267 7.45 34.18 -33.06
CA LEU A 267 6.76 35.05 -34.02
C LEU A 267 7.66 36.21 -34.45
N ALA A 268 8.44 36.79 -33.54
CA ALA A 268 9.36 37.89 -33.86
C ALA A 268 10.50 37.40 -34.77
N GLU A 269 11.06 36.23 -34.48
CA GLU A 269 12.04 35.54 -35.34
C GLU A 269 11.46 35.18 -36.72
N GLY A 270 10.15 34.88 -36.77
CA GLY A 270 9.40 34.63 -38.01
C GLY A 270 9.09 35.89 -38.81
N GLY A 271 9.44 37.08 -38.32
CA GLY A 271 9.18 38.36 -38.99
C GLY A 271 7.73 38.83 -38.93
N PHE A 272 6.91 38.27 -38.03
CA PHE A 272 5.54 38.74 -37.81
C PHE A 272 5.56 40.11 -37.11
N LYS A 273 4.57 40.95 -37.42
CA LYS A 273 4.42 42.28 -36.80
C LYS A 273 3.26 42.37 -35.82
N GLY A 274 2.41 41.34 -35.77
CA GLY A 274 1.13 41.38 -35.06
C GLY A 274 0.07 42.17 -35.83
N SER A 275 -1.09 42.35 -35.20
CA SER A 275 -2.17 43.20 -35.73
C SER A 275 -1.95 44.66 -35.35
N GLN A 276 -2.67 45.58 -35.98
CA GLN A 276 -2.61 47.01 -35.63
C GLN A 276 -3.02 47.27 -34.17
N GLU A 277 -3.94 46.47 -33.63
CA GLU A 277 -4.43 46.58 -32.26
C GLU A 277 -3.49 45.91 -31.24
N GLN A 278 -2.72 44.90 -31.67
CA GLN A 278 -1.78 44.18 -30.83
C GLN A 278 -0.44 43.99 -31.57
N PRO A 279 0.40 45.03 -31.61
CA PRO A 279 1.75 44.93 -32.17
C PRO A 279 2.56 43.85 -31.45
N LEU A 280 3.32 43.06 -32.21
CA LEU A 280 4.08 41.95 -31.65
C LEU A 280 5.15 42.41 -30.66
N GLU A 281 5.77 43.56 -30.90
CA GLU A 281 6.76 44.16 -30.00
C GLU A 281 6.19 44.39 -28.61
N GLN A 282 4.98 44.95 -28.51
CA GLN A 282 4.30 45.16 -27.23
C GLN A 282 3.90 43.84 -26.56
N ARG A 283 3.54 42.81 -27.35
CA ARG A 283 3.25 41.46 -26.82
C ARG A 283 4.50 40.82 -26.24
N TYR A 284 5.64 40.95 -26.90
CA TYR A 284 6.93 40.46 -26.42
C TYR A 284 7.34 41.16 -25.12
N GLU A 285 7.33 42.50 -25.09
CA GLU A 285 7.68 43.27 -23.88
C GLU A 285 6.78 42.93 -22.69
N ARG A 286 5.47 42.80 -22.93
CA ARG A 286 4.51 42.44 -21.89
C ARG A 286 4.77 41.05 -21.31
N THR A 287 4.96 40.06 -22.17
CA THR A 287 5.17 38.66 -21.74
C THR A 287 6.52 38.49 -21.06
N GLU A 288 7.55 39.19 -21.53
CA GLU A 288 8.86 39.26 -20.88
C GLU A 288 8.76 39.91 -19.48
N ALA A 289 8.08 41.06 -19.36
CA ALA A 289 7.88 41.74 -18.08
C ALA A 289 7.07 40.88 -17.09
N GLU A 290 6.04 40.17 -17.56
CA GLU A 290 5.27 39.24 -16.74
C GLU A 290 6.13 38.07 -16.23
N LEU A 291 6.94 37.48 -17.10
CA LEU A 291 7.84 36.39 -16.74
C LEU A 291 8.86 36.86 -15.69
N PHE A 292 9.48 38.03 -15.87
CA PHE A 292 10.37 38.64 -14.88
C PHE A 292 9.67 38.86 -13.54
N ALA A 293 8.48 39.45 -13.54
CA ALA A 293 7.73 39.72 -12.31
C ALA A 293 7.43 38.44 -11.52
N ARG A 294 7.16 37.33 -12.21
CA ARG A 294 6.92 36.02 -11.60
C ARG A 294 8.19 35.41 -11.00
N ILE A 295 9.32 35.51 -11.70
CA ILE A 295 10.63 35.08 -11.17
C ILE A 295 10.97 35.88 -9.91
N GLU A 296 10.81 37.20 -9.94
CA GLU A 296 11.08 38.05 -8.78
C GLU A 296 10.15 37.76 -7.60
N ALA A 297 8.85 37.55 -7.84
CA ALA A 297 7.90 37.25 -6.79
C ALA A 297 8.27 35.96 -6.04
N MET A 298 8.65 34.92 -6.78
CA MET A 298 9.12 33.67 -6.18
C MET A 298 10.48 33.84 -5.49
N GLY A 299 11.36 34.66 -6.05
CA GLY A 299 12.62 35.07 -5.40
C GLY A 299 12.39 35.73 -4.04
N ARG A 300 11.46 36.70 -3.96
CA ARG A 300 11.07 37.39 -2.71
C ARG A 300 10.38 36.45 -1.73
N GLU A 301 9.57 35.49 -2.20
CA GLU A 301 8.97 34.46 -1.36
C GLU A 301 10.04 33.56 -0.74
N LEU A 302 11.01 33.12 -1.55
CA LEU A 302 12.15 32.32 -1.08
C LEU A 302 13.01 33.09 -0.10
N GLU A 303 13.31 34.36 -0.39
CA GLU A 303 14.02 35.25 0.53
C GLU A 303 13.26 35.35 1.85
N THR A 304 11.96 35.67 1.82
CA THR A 304 11.11 35.75 3.02
C THR A 304 11.05 34.43 3.78
N ARG A 305 11.07 33.27 3.12
CA ARG A 305 11.11 31.97 3.80
C ARG A 305 12.47 31.70 4.46
N VAL A 306 13.56 32.15 3.84
CA VAL A 306 14.93 31.91 4.31
C VAL A 306 15.31 32.91 5.41
N THR A 307 14.93 34.18 5.26
CA THR A 307 15.26 35.29 6.17
C THR A 307 14.14 35.61 7.16
N GLY A 308 12.91 35.16 6.91
CA GLY A 308 11.75 35.45 7.75
C GLY A 308 11.69 34.68 9.05
N ASP A 309 10.90 35.24 9.96
CA ASP A 309 10.78 34.89 11.38
C ASP A 309 10.41 33.43 11.69
N ASP A 310 9.96 32.65 10.71
CA ASP A 310 9.58 31.25 10.93
C ASP A 310 10.80 30.34 11.13
N ASN A 311 11.91 30.61 10.44
CA ASN A 311 13.16 29.89 10.69
C ASN A 311 13.85 30.40 11.96
N SER A 312 13.75 31.70 12.27
CA SER A 312 14.28 32.27 13.51
C SER A 312 13.52 31.72 14.73
N LYS A 313 12.18 31.61 14.67
CA LYS A 313 11.35 30.97 15.69
C LYS A 313 11.61 29.48 15.81
N ARG A 314 11.75 28.76 14.69
CA ARG A 314 12.01 27.31 14.73
C ARG A 314 13.39 27.00 15.33
N LEU A 315 14.40 27.80 15.04
CA LEU A 315 15.73 27.71 15.67
C LEU A 315 15.67 28.10 17.15
N GLN A 316 14.92 29.14 17.52
CA GLN A 316 14.71 29.52 18.92
C GLN A 316 13.92 28.47 19.72
N ASP A 317 12.92 27.82 19.12
CA ASP A 317 12.14 26.77 19.77
C ASP A 317 12.95 25.47 19.95
N GLN A 318 13.80 25.13 18.98
CA GLN A 318 14.74 24.02 19.13
C GLN A 318 15.83 24.33 20.16
N GLY A 319 16.35 25.56 20.19
CA GLY A 319 17.26 26.03 21.22
C GLY A 319 16.63 25.98 22.62
N ARG A 320 15.40 26.50 22.76
CA ARG A 320 14.66 26.48 24.04
C ARG A 320 14.33 25.05 24.50
N LYS A 321 13.97 24.14 23.59
CA LYS A 321 13.70 22.73 23.94
C LYS A 321 14.95 21.98 24.36
N ALA A 322 16.09 22.23 23.70
CA ALA A 322 17.37 21.64 24.10
C ALA A 322 17.87 22.20 25.43
N GLU A 323 17.72 23.50 25.69
CA GLU A 323 18.09 24.13 26.96
C GLU A 323 17.18 23.71 28.13
N THR A 324 15.87 23.52 27.88
CA THR A 324 14.93 23.06 28.92
C THR A 324 15.10 21.57 29.25
N SER A 325 15.47 20.72 28.28
CA SER A 325 15.80 19.31 28.58
C SER A 325 17.14 19.18 29.30
N SER A 326 18.18 19.90 28.87
CA SER A 326 19.50 19.82 29.51
C SER A 326 19.54 20.46 30.91
N GLY A 327 18.72 21.48 31.16
CA GLY A 327 18.59 22.11 32.48
C GLY A 327 17.83 21.25 33.50
N ALA A 328 16.87 20.43 33.06
CA ALA A 328 16.06 19.57 33.93
C ALA A 328 16.76 18.24 34.29
N GLU A 329 17.67 17.76 33.45
CA GLU A 329 18.41 16.50 33.67
C GLU A 329 19.73 16.69 34.43
N TYR A 330 20.27 17.91 34.46
CA TYR A 330 21.52 18.22 35.16
C TYR A 330 21.35 18.18 36.68
N GLY A 331 22.11 17.32 37.35
CA GLY A 331 21.98 17.05 38.80
C GLY A 331 21.05 15.88 39.15
N SER A 332 20.47 15.20 38.14
CA SER A 332 19.75 13.93 38.34
C SER A 332 20.68 12.77 38.69
N ALA A 333 20.12 11.68 39.23
CA ALA A 333 20.89 10.46 39.55
C ALA A 333 21.58 9.89 38.31
N ASP A 334 20.91 9.93 37.15
CA ASP A 334 21.43 9.43 35.88
C ASP A 334 22.56 10.31 35.34
N HIS A 335 22.47 11.63 35.49
CA HIS A 335 23.57 12.56 35.18
C HIS A 335 24.83 12.27 36.02
N HIS A 336 24.66 12.01 37.32
CA HIS A 336 25.77 11.63 38.19
C HIS A 336 26.35 10.25 37.88
N GLN A 337 25.53 9.32 37.40
CA GLN A 337 25.98 8.00 36.97
C GLN A 337 26.78 8.06 35.65
N ALA A 338 26.34 8.88 34.69
CA ALA A 338 27.10 9.15 33.46
C ALA A 338 28.42 9.89 33.74
N PHE A 339 28.44 10.84 34.68
CA PHE A 339 29.65 11.51 35.14
C PHE A 339 30.62 10.56 35.87
N ALA A 340 30.10 9.62 36.68
CA ALA A 340 30.93 8.58 37.28
C ALA A 340 31.51 7.64 36.21
N ALA A 341 30.70 7.26 35.22
CA ALA A 341 31.12 6.43 34.08
C ALA A 341 32.26 7.05 33.27
N SER A 342 32.23 8.37 33.03
CA SER A 342 33.29 9.08 32.30
C SER A 342 34.62 9.20 33.07
N LEU A 343 34.59 9.00 34.39
CA LEU A 343 35.78 9.02 35.25
C LEU A 343 36.42 7.64 35.44
N PHE A 344 35.73 6.55 35.05
CA PHE A 344 36.32 5.21 35.09
C PHE A 344 37.49 5.11 34.09
N GLY A 345 38.66 4.70 34.58
CA GLY A 345 39.91 4.59 33.80
C GLY A 345 40.86 5.79 33.89
N THR A 346 40.44 6.93 34.46
CA THR A 346 41.28 8.14 34.58
C THR A 346 41.65 8.54 36.02
N ALA A 347 41.03 7.94 37.04
CA ALA A 347 41.31 8.21 38.45
C ALA A 347 41.07 6.97 39.35
N SER A 348 41.66 6.97 40.55
CA SER A 348 41.40 5.93 41.57
C SER A 348 39.99 6.05 42.15
N GLU A 349 39.44 4.94 42.65
CA GLU A 349 38.05 4.83 43.10
C GLU A 349 37.69 5.85 44.21
N GLU A 350 38.62 6.12 45.13
CA GLU A 350 38.45 7.13 46.19
C GLU A 350 38.36 8.56 45.63
N ARG A 351 39.10 8.84 44.56
CA ARG A 351 39.10 10.15 43.89
C ARG A 351 37.84 10.34 43.05
N ILE A 352 37.31 9.27 42.46
CA ILE A 352 36.02 9.25 41.77
C ILE A 352 34.90 9.54 42.78
N LYS A 353 34.91 8.87 43.95
CA LYS A 353 33.94 9.12 45.03
C LYS A 353 33.98 10.55 45.55
N GLY A 354 35.18 11.11 45.74
CA GLY A 354 35.36 12.51 46.15
C GLY A 354 34.82 13.52 45.12
N ARG A 355 35.07 13.29 43.82
CA ARG A 355 34.57 14.15 42.74
C ARG A 355 33.05 14.04 42.54
N LEU A 356 32.50 12.85 42.71
CA LEU A 356 31.06 12.63 42.65
C LEU A 356 30.32 13.33 43.80
N ALA A 357 30.92 13.34 45.00
CA ALA A 357 30.37 14.07 46.15
C ALA A 357 30.39 15.59 45.94
N ALA A 358 31.46 16.12 45.34
CA ALA A 358 31.54 17.54 44.97
C ALA A 358 30.49 17.91 43.90
N ALA A 359 30.37 17.09 42.84
CA ALA A 359 29.39 17.31 41.78
C ALA A 359 27.93 17.27 42.26
N ARG A 360 27.61 16.45 43.29
CA ARG A 360 26.29 16.45 43.95
C ARG A 360 26.05 17.70 44.80
N SER A 361 27.10 18.28 45.37
CA SER A 361 27.00 19.51 46.18
C SER A 361 26.82 20.77 45.32
N GLU A 362 27.25 20.74 44.06
CA GLU A 362 27.20 21.86 43.12
C GLU A 362 26.06 21.71 42.10
N GLY A 363 24.88 21.25 42.52
CA GLY A 363 23.72 20.87 41.68
C GLY A 363 23.06 21.97 40.82
N THR A 364 23.82 22.94 40.32
CA THR A 364 23.40 24.00 39.42
C THR A 364 24.10 23.84 38.07
N HIS A 365 23.33 23.86 36.98
CA HIS A 365 23.86 23.75 35.61
C HIS A 365 24.82 24.92 35.29
N PRO A 366 25.94 24.68 34.59
CA PRO A 366 26.95 25.72 34.29
C PRO A 366 26.40 26.94 33.54
N SER A 367 25.28 26.82 32.82
CA SER A 367 24.61 27.97 32.18
C SER A 367 24.01 28.97 33.18
N ALA A 368 23.70 28.56 34.42
CA ALA A 368 23.23 29.48 35.46
C ALA A 368 24.36 30.38 36.01
N ALA A 369 25.62 29.99 35.84
CA ALA A 369 26.78 30.85 36.16
C ALA A 369 26.98 31.99 35.12
N LEU A 370 26.29 31.93 33.98
CA LEU A 370 26.34 32.93 32.92
C LEU A 370 25.20 33.97 33.00
N VAL A 371 24.30 33.87 33.98
CA VAL A 371 23.28 34.92 34.24
C VAL A 371 23.95 36.10 34.95
N THR A 372 24.64 36.93 34.17
CA THR A 372 25.15 38.23 34.60
C THR A 372 23.99 39.21 34.74
N GLY A 373 23.37 39.27 35.92
CA GLY A 373 22.24 40.18 36.12
C GLY A 373 21.51 40.09 37.45
N LYS A 374 22.21 40.01 38.59
CA LYS A 374 21.59 40.35 39.89
C LYS A 374 22.62 41.02 40.80
N ALA A 375 22.35 42.29 41.10
CA ALA A 375 23.22 43.16 41.88
C ALA A 375 23.53 42.58 43.28
N PRO A 376 24.76 42.77 43.81
CA PRO A 376 25.20 42.17 45.06
C PRO A 376 24.48 42.79 46.27
N ALA A 377 23.95 41.92 47.14
CA ALA A 377 23.45 42.29 48.46
C ALA A 377 24.62 42.80 49.34
N LYS A 378 24.38 43.91 50.04
CA LYS A 378 25.39 44.61 50.86
C LYS A 378 25.86 43.76 52.06
N PRO A 379 27.14 43.88 52.45
CA PRO A 379 27.77 43.07 53.49
C PRO A 379 27.35 43.47 54.91
N GLN A 380 27.02 42.48 55.74
CA GLN A 380 26.80 42.66 57.16
C GLN A 380 28.13 42.49 57.94
N LYS A 381 28.42 43.51 58.75
CA LYS A 381 29.59 43.71 59.61
C LYS A 381 29.94 42.50 60.49
N THR A 382 31.18 42.01 60.42
CA THR A 382 31.81 41.25 61.50
C THR A 382 32.74 42.16 62.32
N SER A 383 32.40 42.33 63.59
CA SER A 383 33.17 43.06 64.59
C SER A 383 34.13 42.10 65.32
N ARG A 384 35.43 42.41 65.23
CA ARG A 384 36.46 42.41 66.30
C ARG A 384 36.72 41.16 67.18
N GLY A 385 38.00 40.77 67.19
CA GLY A 385 38.72 40.07 68.27
C GLY A 385 39.97 39.38 67.70
N ALA A 386 41.16 40.00 67.61
CA ALA A 386 42.19 40.15 68.66
C ALA A 386 42.63 38.79 69.22
N ALA A 387 43.90 38.38 69.28
CA ALA A 387 45.20 39.03 69.06
C ALA A 387 46.30 37.95 68.98
N MET A 388 47.55 38.41 68.81
CA MET A 388 48.82 37.74 69.10
C MET A 388 49.46 36.93 67.97
N GLY A 389 50.42 37.57 67.32
CA GLY A 389 51.34 36.95 66.37
C GLY A 389 52.39 37.96 65.91
N ALA A 390 53.26 38.39 66.82
CA ALA A 390 54.53 39.01 66.50
C ALA A 390 55.58 38.42 67.46
N PRO A 391 56.89 38.44 67.18
CA PRO A 391 57.56 39.05 66.02
C PRO A 391 58.71 38.20 65.42
N LYS A 392 59.39 38.85 64.46
CA LYS A 392 60.84 38.83 64.23
C LYS A 392 61.45 37.75 63.31
N SER A 393 61.96 38.33 62.23
CA SER A 393 63.31 38.18 61.64
C SER A 393 63.29 37.49 60.27
N ARG A 394 63.52 38.24 59.18
CA ARG A 394 64.73 38.93 58.70
C ARG A 394 65.61 37.96 57.90
N SER A 395 65.75 38.30 56.62
CA SER A 395 66.87 38.00 55.73
C SER A 395 66.97 36.58 55.16
N GLY A 396 67.17 36.53 53.84
CA GLY A 396 67.54 35.33 53.07
C GLY A 396 69.00 34.89 53.32
N PRO A 397 69.77 34.38 52.32
CA PRO A 397 69.56 34.43 50.87
C PRO A 397 69.64 33.06 50.17
N SER A 398 69.51 33.11 48.85
CA SER A 398 70.02 32.20 47.82
C SER A 398 71.01 31.10 48.27
N ARG A 399 70.54 29.86 48.32
CA ARG A 399 70.96 28.73 47.46
C ARG A 399 70.17 27.48 47.81
#